data_AF-A0A354CVF1-F1
#
_entry.id   AF-A0A354CVF1-F1
#
_cell.length_a   1.000
_cell.length_b   1.000
_cell.length_c   1.000
_cell.angle_alpha   90.00
_cell.angle_beta   90.00
_cell.angle_gamma   90.00
#
_symmetry.space_group_name_H-M   'P 1'
#
loop_
_entity.id
_entity.type
_entity.pdbx_description
1 polymer ?
#
loop_
_entity_poly.entity_id
_entity_poly.type
_entity_poly.pdbx_seq_one_letter_code
_entity_poly.pdbx_strand_id
1 'polypeptide(L)'
;MFNFRAYFWGNDVYINEKYRYSSNEILIAYLNDRRVKYILDSDFVYELKEYKRCLTISPHMDYDDISRYNDNVYAAMSVLEDINRIIFSLPPFDKTLGYPVIKLDDILNDYDRFFEDGLNSMDYALGYVDKDFVNEYGYGEKDDLGNYYLRLNRFDLRPLKKDDLADEDIADDLRKLNGSIDSFFDIYIDFLTAYLQVHQTYKPFICDWLNHNEAFPTSDETARYFTEFNRSKGLNFERIKCRMQSFGYKSILDESGNSILCEEIKFTDLGSFLYYDFFHGIAQNYLPNRCKNCGKYFLIRGGWYYTYCDNPLADEPDKTCRDVGSKRSYEKKCKNEPIWQTYNRSYKAHYARYMKKKMTVAEFEEWSRFASEIRDKALAGEIAFEQYYVDIRK
;
A
#
# COMPACT_ATOMS: atom_id res chain seq x y z
N MET A 1 -4.75 7.94 15.30
CA MET A 1 -5.07 6.49 15.21
C MET A 1 -3.91 5.69 14.62
N PHE A 2 -3.37 6.03 13.44
CA PHE A 2 -2.35 5.24 12.72
C PHE A 2 -0.88 5.55 13.09
N ASN A 3 -0.63 6.01 14.30
CA ASN A 3 0.72 6.36 14.73
C ASN A 3 1.50 5.11 15.15
N PHE A 4 2.76 5.00 14.75
CA PHE A 4 3.65 3.94 15.22
C PHE A 4 5.10 4.41 15.29
N ARG A 5 5.91 3.69 16.06
CA ARG A 5 7.35 3.89 16.14
C ARG A 5 8.04 2.81 15.32
N ALA A 6 8.96 3.21 14.47
CA ALA A 6 9.84 2.33 13.71
C ALA A 6 11.26 2.44 14.27
N TYR A 7 11.91 1.29 14.46
CA TYR A 7 13.26 1.16 14.95
C TYR A 7 14.12 0.50 13.88
N PHE A 8 14.98 1.28 13.24
CA PHE A 8 15.83 0.80 12.15
C PHE A 8 17.18 0.33 12.69
N TRP A 9 17.56 -0.89 12.36
CA TRP A 9 18.85 -1.47 12.70
C TRP A 9 19.39 -2.28 11.50
N GLY A 10 20.36 -1.69 10.79
CA GLY A 10 20.80 -2.23 9.51
C GLY A 10 19.63 -2.33 8.53
N ASN A 11 19.29 -3.57 8.15
CA ASN A 11 18.21 -3.90 7.22
C ASN A 11 16.93 -4.40 7.89
N ASP A 12 16.92 -4.45 9.22
CA ASP A 12 15.73 -4.80 9.97
C ASP A 12 15.03 -3.53 10.46
N VAL A 13 13.71 -3.58 10.43
CA VAL A 13 12.83 -2.56 10.98
C VAL A 13 11.88 -3.21 11.98
N TYR A 14 11.96 -2.77 13.22
CA TYR A 14 11.04 -3.21 14.27
C TYR A 14 9.95 -2.17 14.42
N ILE A 15 8.70 -2.59 14.35
CA ILE A 15 7.55 -1.73 14.60
C ILE A 15 7.12 -1.91 16.06
N ASN A 16 7.02 -0.78 16.78
CA ASN A 16 6.68 -0.71 18.19
C ASN A 16 7.52 -1.69 19.05
N GLU A 17 8.83 -1.78 18.77
CA GLU A 17 9.82 -2.60 19.49
C GLU A 17 9.59 -4.12 19.43
N LYS A 18 8.57 -4.58 18.70
CA LYS A 18 8.08 -5.97 18.79
C LYS A 18 8.01 -6.67 17.45
N TYR A 19 7.48 -6.01 16.42
CA TYR A 19 7.20 -6.65 15.15
C TYR A 19 8.34 -6.40 14.18
N ARG A 20 9.19 -7.41 14.01
CA ARG A 20 10.32 -7.36 13.08
C ARG A 20 9.85 -7.57 11.64
N TYR A 21 10.35 -6.72 10.76
CA TYR A 21 10.29 -6.86 9.31
C TYR A 21 11.68 -6.56 8.76
N SER A 22 11.96 -6.99 7.54
CA SER A 22 13.08 -6.40 6.82
C SER A 22 12.66 -5.15 6.06
N SER A 23 13.62 -4.25 5.82
CA SER A 23 13.37 -3.07 5.00
C SER A 23 12.74 -3.48 3.68
N ASN A 24 11.73 -2.72 3.25
CA ASN A 24 10.88 -2.98 2.10
C ASN A 24 9.90 -4.16 2.19
N GLU A 25 9.91 -4.97 3.25
CA GLU A 25 8.99 -6.10 3.38
C GLU A 25 7.52 -5.66 3.49
N ILE A 26 7.27 -4.57 4.24
CA ILE A 26 5.92 -3.98 4.34
C ILE A 26 5.47 -3.48 2.97
N LEU A 27 6.31 -2.77 2.22
CA LEU A 27 6.00 -2.32 0.86
C LEU A 27 5.63 -3.49 -0.08
N ILE A 28 6.33 -4.63 0.03
CA ILE A 28 6.01 -5.85 -0.75
C ILE A 28 4.59 -6.36 -0.46
N ALA A 29 4.12 -6.25 0.78
CA ALA A 29 2.76 -6.65 1.14
C ALA A 29 1.72 -5.81 0.38
N TYR A 30 1.87 -4.48 0.35
CA TYR A 30 1.00 -3.58 -0.41
C TYR A 30 1.11 -3.81 -1.92
N LEU A 31 2.32 -3.98 -2.46
CA LEU A 31 2.52 -4.27 -3.90
C LEU A 31 1.81 -5.55 -4.37
N ASN A 32 1.67 -6.53 -3.48
CA ASN A 32 1.00 -7.81 -3.76
C ASN A 32 -0.49 -7.82 -3.41
N ASP A 33 -1.03 -6.75 -2.83
CA ASP A 33 -2.43 -6.71 -2.45
C ASP A 33 -3.34 -6.69 -3.69
N ARG A 34 -4.37 -7.55 -3.67
CA ARG A 34 -5.26 -7.78 -4.82
C ARG A 34 -6.43 -6.81 -4.87
N ARG A 35 -6.68 -6.06 -3.80
CA ARG A 35 -7.82 -5.15 -3.66
C ARG A 35 -7.53 -3.77 -4.24
N VAL A 36 -6.32 -3.51 -4.75
CA VAL A 36 -6.00 -2.23 -5.42
C VAL A 36 -7.02 -1.85 -6.50
N LYS A 37 -7.51 -2.83 -7.28
CA LYS A 37 -8.52 -2.57 -8.30
C LYS A 37 -9.84 -2.13 -7.65
N TYR A 38 -10.28 -2.82 -6.60
CA TYR A 38 -11.48 -2.45 -5.84
C TYR A 38 -11.35 -1.04 -5.26
N ILE A 39 -10.22 -0.70 -4.62
CA ILE A 39 -9.98 0.62 -4.05
C ILE A 39 -10.02 1.73 -5.12
N LEU A 40 -9.45 1.46 -6.30
CA LEU A 40 -9.49 2.40 -7.43
C LEU A 40 -10.89 2.56 -8.00
N ASP A 41 -11.63 1.46 -8.16
CA ASP A 41 -12.97 1.46 -8.75
C ASP A 41 -14.02 2.11 -7.81
N SER A 42 -13.83 1.99 -6.49
CA SER A 42 -14.72 2.58 -5.47
C SER A 42 -14.48 4.06 -5.19
N ASP A 43 -13.33 4.62 -5.62
CA ASP A 43 -12.94 6.01 -5.37
C ASP A 43 -13.15 6.50 -3.92
N PHE A 44 -12.73 5.67 -2.95
CA PHE A 44 -12.90 5.98 -1.51
C PHE A 44 -12.33 7.34 -1.10
N VAL A 45 -11.29 7.83 -1.78
CA VAL A 45 -10.71 9.14 -1.49
C VAL A 45 -11.70 10.25 -1.81
N TYR A 46 -12.43 10.16 -2.92
CA TYR A 46 -13.49 11.10 -3.25
C TYR A 46 -14.65 11.01 -2.25
N GLU A 47 -15.14 9.80 -1.97
CA GLU A 47 -16.24 9.60 -1.03
C GLU A 47 -15.94 10.17 0.36
N LEU A 48 -14.75 9.88 0.93
CA LEU A 48 -14.37 10.41 2.23
C LEU A 48 -14.25 11.94 2.25
N LYS A 49 -13.85 12.56 1.13
CA LYS A 49 -13.80 14.03 1.03
C LYS A 49 -15.20 14.64 0.99
N GLU A 50 -16.14 13.99 0.29
CA GLU A 50 -17.54 14.42 0.27
C GLU A 50 -18.18 14.26 1.65
N TYR A 51 -17.96 13.13 2.34
CA TYR A 51 -18.44 12.97 3.72
C TYR A 51 -17.82 13.98 4.68
N LYS A 52 -16.51 14.22 4.59
CA LYS A 52 -15.83 15.28 5.35
C LYS A 52 -16.47 16.65 5.11
N ARG A 53 -16.84 16.98 3.86
CA ARG A 53 -17.53 18.22 3.50
C ARG A 53 -18.92 18.30 4.12
N CYS A 54 -19.77 17.29 3.90
CA CYS A 54 -21.18 17.35 4.33
C CYS A 54 -21.35 17.19 5.85
N LEU A 55 -20.37 16.60 6.54
CA LEU A 55 -20.40 16.45 7.99
C LEU A 55 -19.79 17.65 8.74
N THR A 56 -19.13 18.57 8.04
CA THR A 56 -18.66 19.82 8.63
C THR A 56 -19.85 20.73 8.95
N ILE A 57 -20.07 20.99 10.24
CA ILE A 57 -21.23 21.75 10.73
C ILE A 57 -20.97 23.25 10.58
N SER A 58 -21.95 23.97 10.05
CA SER A 58 -21.89 25.42 9.87
C SER A 58 -23.30 26.03 9.93
N PRO A 59 -23.46 27.28 10.42
CA PRO A 59 -24.73 28.00 10.33
C PRO A 59 -25.21 28.28 8.89
N HIS A 60 -24.39 27.96 7.90
CA HIS A 60 -24.65 28.21 6.47
C HIS A 60 -24.78 26.92 5.67
N MET A 61 -24.99 25.77 6.33
CA MET A 61 -25.29 24.51 5.64
C MET A 61 -26.58 24.63 4.83
N ASP A 62 -26.62 23.96 3.68
CA ASP A 62 -27.86 23.85 2.91
C ASP A 62 -28.83 22.85 3.56
N TYR A 63 -30.09 22.94 3.15
CA TYR A 63 -31.15 22.10 3.72
C TYR A 63 -30.95 20.60 3.43
N ASP A 64 -30.32 20.26 2.31
CA ASP A 64 -30.11 18.86 1.92
C ASP A 64 -29.03 18.22 2.81
N ASP A 65 -27.92 18.91 3.07
CA ASP A 65 -26.86 18.48 3.98
C ASP A 65 -27.38 18.36 5.44
N ILE A 66 -28.25 19.27 5.89
CA ILE A 66 -28.88 19.20 7.22
C ILE A 66 -29.84 18.00 7.31
N SER A 67 -30.78 17.89 6.38
CA SER A 67 -31.83 16.86 6.41
C SER A 67 -31.28 15.44 6.24
N ARG A 68 -30.12 15.30 5.61
CA ARG A 68 -29.44 14.02 5.38
C ARG A 68 -28.22 13.81 6.28
N TYR A 69 -28.02 14.63 7.32
CA TYR A 69 -26.81 14.55 8.14
C TYR A 69 -26.64 13.16 8.76
N ASN A 70 -27.67 12.63 9.42
CA ASN A 70 -27.64 11.28 9.99
C ASN A 70 -27.36 10.21 8.93
N ASP A 71 -28.01 10.27 7.77
CA ASP A 71 -27.78 9.32 6.67
C ASP A 71 -26.33 9.39 6.17
N ASN A 72 -25.75 10.59 6.07
CA ASN A 72 -24.36 10.80 5.69
C ASN A 72 -23.40 10.24 6.74
N VAL A 73 -23.71 10.36 8.05
CA VAL A 73 -22.92 9.74 9.13
C VAL A 73 -22.91 8.22 8.96
N TYR A 74 -24.07 7.60 8.80
CA TYR A 74 -24.17 6.14 8.62
C TYR A 74 -23.46 5.66 7.35
N ALA A 75 -23.62 6.37 6.24
CA ALA A 75 -22.95 6.05 4.99
C ALA A 75 -21.42 6.17 5.13
N ALA A 76 -20.93 7.23 5.78
CA ALA A 76 -19.51 7.40 6.08
C ALA A 76 -18.98 6.27 6.97
N MET A 77 -19.70 5.92 8.05
CA MET A 77 -19.32 4.81 8.95
C MET A 77 -19.22 3.48 8.21
N SER A 78 -20.14 3.20 7.28
CA SER A 78 -20.09 1.99 6.45
C SER A 78 -18.84 1.95 5.57
N VAL A 79 -18.51 3.06 4.90
CA VAL A 79 -17.32 3.16 4.04
C VAL A 79 -16.03 3.03 4.88
N LEU A 80 -15.99 3.69 6.03
CA LEU A 80 -14.86 3.60 6.97
C LEU A 80 -14.65 2.17 7.49
N GLU A 81 -15.71 1.41 7.73
CA GLU A 81 -15.61 0.00 8.13
C GLU A 81 -15.02 -0.87 7.01
N ASP A 82 -15.40 -0.65 5.76
CA ASP A 82 -14.79 -1.33 4.61
C ASP A 82 -13.31 -1.01 4.46
N ILE A 83 -12.93 0.26 4.67
CA ILE A 83 -11.53 0.68 4.67
C ILE A 83 -10.77 0.06 5.84
N ASN A 84 -11.36 0.03 7.03
CA ASN A 84 -10.77 -0.58 8.22
C ASN A 84 -10.44 -2.06 7.98
N ARG A 85 -11.33 -2.84 7.35
CA ARG A 85 -11.05 -4.24 6.97
C ARG A 85 -9.83 -4.38 6.08
N ILE A 86 -9.55 -3.39 5.22
CA ILE A 86 -8.33 -3.37 4.40
C ILE A 86 -7.12 -3.06 5.29
N ILE A 87 -7.19 -2.00 6.10
CA ILE A 87 -6.12 -1.56 6.99
C ILE A 87 -5.68 -2.70 7.92
N PHE A 88 -6.61 -3.34 8.62
CA PHE A 88 -6.33 -4.42 9.58
C PHE A 88 -5.81 -5.71 8.96
N SER A 89 -5.80 -5.82 7.64
CA SER A 89 -5.26 -6.99 6.95
C SER A 89 -3.87 -6.78 6.38
N LEU A 90 -3.29 -5.58 6.54
CA LEU A 90 -2.01 -5.20 5.97
C LEU A 90 -1.05 -4.69 7.04
N PRO A 91 0.25 -5.00 6.91
CA PRO A 91 1.25 -4.49 7.84
C PRO A 91 1.45 -2.97 7.67
N PRO A 92 1.89 -2.25 8.72
CA PRO A 92 2.07 -2.77 10.08
C PRO A 92 0.76 -2.86 10.88
N PHE A 93 -0.36 -2.39 10.33
CA PHE A 93 -1.61 -2.17 11.05
C PHE A 93 -2.34 -3.45 11.45
N ASP A 94 -2.11 -4.55 10.75
CA ASP A 94 -2.54 -5.91 11.12
C ASP A 94 -2.12 -6.34 12.53
N LYS A 95 -1.03 -5.75 13.05
CA LYS A 95 -0.47 -6.07 14.38
C LYS A 95 -0.37 -4.88 15.32
N THR A 96 -0.41 -3.65 14.81
CA THR A 96 -0.24 -2.44 15.64
C THR A 96 -1.53 -1.78 16.06
N LEU A 97 -2.61 -1.93 15.29
CA LEU A 97 -3.91 -1.39 15.68
C LEU A 97 -4.67 -2.41 16.53
N GLY A 98 -5.06 -2.01 17.74
CA GLY A 98 -5.93 -2.79 18.61
C GLY A 98 -7.41 -2.48 18.35
N TYR A 99 -8.27 -3.46 18.59
CA TYR A 99 -9.72 -3.26 18.63
C TYR A 99 -10.19 -2.97 20.07
N PRO A 100 -11.23 -2.13 20.25
CA PRO A 100 -11.91 -1.33 19.23
C PRO A 100 -11.08 -0.11 18.79
N VAL A 101 -11.22 0.28 17.52
CA VAL A 101 -10.73 1.59 17.04
C VAL A 101 -11.77 2.67 17.28
N ILE A 102 -11.29 3.91 17.43
CA ILE A 102 -12.16 5.10 17.49
C ILE A 102 -12.98 5.16 16.20
N LYS A 103 -14.30 5.26 16.35
CA LYS A 103 -15.27 5.39 15.27
C LYS A 103 -15.71 6.83 15.11
N LEU A 104 -16.40 7.09 13.99
CA LEU A 104 -16.98 8.42 13.74
C LEU A 104 -18.04 8.77 14.80
N ASP A 105 -18.87 7.81 15.22
CA ASP A 105 -19.89 8.05 16.26
C ASP A 105 -19.27 8.35 17.63
N ASP A 106 -18.09 7.82 17.95
CA ASP A 106 -17.36 8.22 19.16
C ASP A 106 -17.03 9.73 19.11
N ILE A 107 -16.53 10.20 17.96
CA ILE A 107 -16.18 11.63 17.78
C ILE A 107 -17.41 12.52 17.87
N LEU A 108 -18.54 12.12 17.29
CA LEU A 108 -19.75 12.92 17.32
C LEU A 108 -20.38 12.96 18.73
N ASN A 109 -20.31 11.85 19.48
CA ASN A 109 -20.81 11.79 20.85
C ASN A 109 -19.99 12.66 21.82
N ASP A 110 -18.71 12.92 21.56
CA ASP A 110 -17.91 13.89 22.35
C ASP A 110 -18.47 15.33 22.26
N TYR A 111 -19.37 15.61 21.31
CA TYR A 111 -20.00 16.91 21.08
C TYR A 111 -21.52 16.78 20.86
N ASP A 112 -22.17 15.94 21.68
CA ASP A 112 -23.59 15.62 21.65
C ASP A 112 -24.54 16.84 21.58
N ARG A 113 -24.13 17.97 22.17
CA ARG A 113 -24.91 19.23 22.21
C ARG A 113 -25.40 19.74 20.86
N PHE A 114 -24.73 19.40 19.76
CA PHE A 114 -25.11 19.81 18.39
C PHE A 114 -26.17 18.91 17.74
N PHE A 115 -26.58 17.85 18.43
CA PHE A 115 -27.51 16.86 17.94
C PHE A 115 -28.76 16.80 18.81
N GLU A 116 -29.87 16.37 18.23
CA GLU A 116 -31.08 16.11 18.97
C GLU A 116 -30.90 14.89 19.88
N ASP A 117 -31.32 15.02 21.13
CA ASP A 117 -31.21 13.99 22.17
C ASP A 117 -32.59 13.54 22.69
N GLY A 118 -33.67 14.25 22.32
CA GLY A 118 -35.03 13.98 22.80
C GLY A 118 -35.24 14.24 24.29
N LEU A 119 -34.29 14.88 24.98
CA LEU A 119 -34.34 15.19 26.40
C LEU A 119 -34.68 16.67 26.62
N ASN A 120 -35.46 16.96 27.65
CA ASN A 120 -35.73 18.31 28.10
C ASN A 120 -34.91 18.65 29.37
N SER A 121 -34.90 19.91 29.78
CA SER A 121 -34.11 20.38 30.93
C SER A 121 -34.47 19.70 32.27
N MET A 122 -35.71 19.22 32.44
CA MET A 122 -36.10 18.47 33.64
C MET A 122 -35.54 17.05 33.62
N ASP A 123 -35.43 16.41 32.45
CA ASP A 123 -34.88 15.05 32.33
C ASP A 123 -33.41 15.01 32.78
N TYR A 124 -32.63 16.04 32.44
CA TYR A 124 -31.26 16.23 32.92
C TYR A 124 -31.20 16.49 34.43
N ALA A 125 -32.06 17.38 34.95
CA ALA A 125 -32.07 17.74 36.36
C ALA A 125 -32.44 16.55 37.28
N LEU A 126 -33.22 15.59 36.76
CA LEU A 126 -33.65 14.39 37.48
C LEU A 126 -32.71 13.20 37.31
N GLY A 127 -31.67 13.31 36.46
CA GLY A 127 -30.74 12.21 36.19
C GLY A 127 -31.43 10.98 35.58
N TYR A 128 -32.34 11.21 34.63
CA TYR A 128 -33.23 10.18 34.09
C TYR A 128 -32.52 9.14 33.19
N VAL A 129 -31.28 9.42 32.78
CA VAL A 129 -30.49 8.49 31.97
C VAL A 129 -29.82 7.48 32.88
N ASP A 130 -30.17 6.21 32.72
CA ASP A 130 -29.56 5.06 33.38
C ASP A 130 -29.27 3.93 32.37
N LYS A 131 -28.82 2.77 32.85
CA LYS A 131 -28.47 1.61 32.00
C LYS A 131 -29.64 1.08 31.14
N ASP A 132 -30.88 1.33 31.54
CA ASP A 132 -32.08 0.81 30.88
C ASP A 132 -32.75 1.93 30.05
N PHE A 133 -32.20 3.15 30.07
CA PHE A 133 -32.68 4.27 29.29
C PHE A 133 -32.44 4.04 27.78
N VAL A 134 -33.50 4.18 26.99
CA VAL A 134 -33.48 4.13 25.53
C VAL A 134 -34.53 5.10 25.00
N ASN A 135 -34.20 5.91 24.00
CA ASN A 135 -35.14 6.73 23.25
C ASN A 135 -34.89 6.64 21.74
N GLU A 136 -35.49 7.54 20.96
CA GLU A 136 -35.31 7.56 19.49
C GLU A 136 -33.88 7.91 19.06
N TYR A 137 -33.13 8.63 19.90
CA TYR A 137 -31.82 9.19 19.57
C TYR A 137 -30.64 8.38 20.12
N GLY A 138 -30.87 7.57 21.16
CA GLY A 138 -29.78 6.88 21.83
C GLY A 138 -30.18 5.98 22.99
N TYR A 139 -29.17 5.54 23.73
CA TYR A 139 -29.30 4.70 24.92
C TYR A 139 -28.35 5.17 26.03
N GLY A 140 -28.66 4.84 27.27
CA GLY A 140 -27.81 5.17 28.40
C GLY A 140 -26.52 4.34 28.39
N GLU A 141 -25.37 5.00 28.38
CA GLU A 141 -24.05 4.40 28.53
C GLU A 141 -23.40 4.89 29.83
N LYS A 142 -22.54 4.07 30.40
CA LYS A 142 -21.85 4.35 31.66
C LYS A 142 -20.40 4.74 31.39
N ASP A 143 -19.97 5.89 31.88
CA ASP A 143 -18.58 6.32 31.80
C ASP A 143 -17.66 5.55 32.79
N ASP A 144 -16.36 5.79 32.69
CA ASP A 144 -15.35 5.18 33.55
C ASP A 144 -15.48 5.61 35.04
N LEU A 145 -16.12 6.74 35.32
CA LEU A 145 -16.40 7.26 36.66
C LEU A 145 -17.70 6.69 37.24
N GLY A 146 -18.47 5.98 36.42
CA GLY A 146 -19.71 5.34 36.73
C GLY A 146 -20.97 6.21 36.60
N ASN A 147 -20.86 7.39 35.98
CA ASN A 147 -22.00 8.22 35.63
C ASN A 147 -22.65 7.72 34.34
N TYR A 148 -23.97 7.82 34.28
CA TYR A 148 -24.70 7.52 33.05
C TYR A 148 -24.87 8.79 32.22
N TYR A 149 -24.67 8.65 30.91
CA TYR A 149 -24.93 9.69 29.92
C TYR A 149 -25.67 9.08 28.73
N LEU A 150 -26.32 9.93 27.92
CA LEU A 150 -26.99 9.47 26.71
C LEU A 150 -25.95 9.30 25.61
N ARG A 151 -25.73 8.06 25.16
CA ARG A 151 -24.99 7.79 23.93
C ARG A 151 -25.93 7.85 22.74
N LEU A 152 -25.70 8.82 21.87
CA LEU A 152 -26.40 8.98 20.62
C LEU A 152 -26.00 7.86 19.64
N ASN A 153 -27.03 7.25 19.06
CA ASN A 153 -26.91 6.41 17.87
C ASN A 153 -27.60 7.05 16.65
N ARG A 154 -28.22 8.22 16.82
CA ARG A 154 -28.80 9.02 15.74
C ARG A 154 -28.32 10.46 15.85
N PHE A 155 -27.88 11.01 14.74
CA PHE A 155 -27.22 12.32 14.67
C PHE A 155 -28.04 13.30 13.85
N ASP A 156 -29.23 13.63 14.33
CA ASP A 156 -30.07 14.67 13.73
C ASP A 156 -29.57 16.04 14.23
N LEU A 157 -29.21 16.95 13.32
CA LEU A 157 -28.64 18.24 13.71
C LEU A 157 -29.67 19.14 14.40
N ARG A 158 -29.26 19.72 15.53
CA ARG A 158 -29.96 20.86 16.12
C ARG A 158 -29.80 22.10 15.23
N PRO A 159 -30.84 22.93 15.06
CA PRO A 159 -30.73 24.15 14.28
C PRO A 159 -29.66 25.10 14.86
N LEU A 160 -28.54 25.26 14.13
CA LEU A 160 -27.45 26.16 14.51
C LEU A 160 -27.58 27.49 13.75
N LYS A 161 -27.85 28.58 14.48
CA LYS A 161 -27.94 29.94 13.92
C LYS A 161 -26.64 30.70 14.12
N LYS A 162 -26.46 31.74 13.33
CA LYS A 162 -25.28 32.63 13.43
C LYS A 162 -25.16 33.27 14.82
N ASP A 163 -26.28 33.64 15.42
CA ASP A 163 -26.31 34.29 16.73
C ASP A 163 -25.90 33.34 17.87
N ASP A 164 -26.07 32.03 17.69
CA ASP A 164 -25.62 31.02 18.68
C ASP A 164 -24.08 31.01 18.80
N LEU A 165 -23.37 31.43 17.75
CA LEU A 165 -21.90 31.55 17.77
C LEU A 165 -21.39 32.81 18.50
N ALA A 166 -22.30 33.66 19.03
CA ALA A 166 -21.90 34.73 19.95
C ALA A 166 -21.51 34.17 21.33
N ASP A 167 -21.96 32.96 21.66
CA ASP A 167 -21.49 32.21 22.82
C ASP A 167 -20.13 31.57 22.49
N GLU A 168 -19.10 31.96 23.26
CA GLU A 168 -17.72 31.51 23.03
C GLU A 168 -17.57 29.99 23.22
N ASP A 169 -18.33 29.39 24.15
CA ASP A 169 -18.27 27.95 24.41
C ASP A 169 -18.89 27.17 23.24
N ILE A 170 -20.04 27.64 22.71
CA ILE A 170 -20.64 27.05 21.50
C ILE A 170 -19.69 27.16 20.31
N ALA A 171 -19.09 28.33 20.11
CA ALA A 171 -18.20 28.57 18.98
C ALA A 171 -16.91 27.73 19.06
N ASP A 172 -16.37 27.52 20.27
CA ASP A 172 -15.18 26.71 20.49
C ASP A 172 -15.48 25.20 20.33
N ASP A 173 -16.60 24.72 20.89
CA ASP A 173 -17.03 23.32 20.72
C ASP A 173 -17.27 22.99 19.25
N LEU A 174 -17.91 23.88 18.49
CA LEU A 174 -18.13 23.69 17.06
C LEU A 174 -16.80 23.61 16.29
N ARG A 175 -15.85 24.49 16.63
CA ARG A 175 -14.52 24.49 16.01
C ARG A 175 -13.79 23.19 16.31
N LYS A 176 -13.85 22.70 17.56
CA LYS A 176 -13.22 21.45 17.99
C LYS A 176 -13.86 20.25 17.31
N LEU A 177 -15.20 20.14 17.29
CA LEU A 177 -15.93 19.10 16.59
C LEU A 177 -15.52 19.03 15.11
N ASN A 178 -15.61 20.16 14.40
CA ASN A 178 -15.22 20.22 12.98
C ASN A 178 -13.75 19.86 12.78
N GLY A 179 -12.85 20.31 13.67
CA GLY A 179 -11.44 19.95 13.63
C GLY A 179 -11.18 18.45 13.88
N SER A 180 -11.97 17.82 14.76
CA SER A 180 -11.91 16.38 15.03
C SER A 180 -12.43 15.56 13.85
N ILE A 181 -13.55 15.97 13.25
CA ILE A 181 -14.06 15.37 12.00
C ILE A 181 -13.01 15.49 10.90
N ASP A 182 -12.47 16.69 10.68
CA ASP A 182 -11.48 16.99 9.66
C ASP A 182 -10.23 16.10 9.79
N SER A 183 -9.69 16.04 11.01
CA SER A 183 -8.51 15.23 11.34
C SER A 183 -8.78 13.73 11.21
N PHE A 184 -9.98 13.28 11.60
CA PHE A 184 -10.35 11.88 11.53
C PHE A 184 -10.42 11.38 10.09
N PHE A 185 -11.11 12.09 9.21
CA PHE A 185 -11.18 11.75 7.79
C PHE A 185 -9.80 11.86 7.11
N ASP A 186 -8.99 12.86 7.45
CA ASP A 186 -7.64 13.01 6.87
C ASP A 186 -6.75 11.81 7.14
N ILE A 187 -6.84 11.19 8.33
CA ILE A 187 -6.08 9.98 8.65
C ILE A 187 -6.37 8.84 7.65
N TYR A 188 -7.63 8.65 7.26
CA TYR A 188 -8.03 7.62 6.29
C TYR A 188 -7.68 8.02 4.85
N ILE A 189 -7.88 9.29 4.49
CA ILE A 189 -7.52 9.83 3.17
C ILE A 189 -6.01 9.70 2.94
N ASP A 190 -5.19 10.01 3.93
CA ASP A 190 -3.73 9.89 3.88
C ASP A 190 -3.31 8.42 3.73
N PHE A 191 -3.94 7.50 4.47
CA PHE A 191 -3.70 6.06 4.31
C PHE A 191 -4.01 5.59 2.88
N LEU A 192 -5.20 5.91 2.35
CA LEU A 192 -5.61 5.53 1.00
C LEU A 192 -4.70 6.15 -0.06
N THR A 193 -4.28 7.40 0.15
CA THR A 193 -3.33 8.08 -0.74
C THR A 193 -1.98 7.36 -0.75
N ALA A 194 -1.44 7.00 0.42
CA ALA A 194 -0.19 6.23 0.53
C ALA A 194 -0.33 4.85 -0.13
N TYR A 195 -1.44 4.16 0.10
CA TYR A 195 -1.75 2.88 -0.54
C TYR A 195 -1.72 3.01 -2.07
N LEU A 196 -2.41 4.00 -2.63
CA LEU A 196 -2.47 4.22 -4.08
C LEU A 196 -1.10 4.59 -4.66
N GLN A 197 -0.31 5.38 -3.93
CA GLN A 197 1.07 5.73 -4.31
C GLN A 197 1.96 4.50 -4.46
N VAL A 198 1.78 3.44 -3.67
CA VAL A 198 2.53 2.17 -3.85
C VAL A 198 2.39 1.65 -5.28
N HIS A 199 1.19 1.70 -5.84
CA HIS A 199 0.93 1.17 -7.18
C HIS A 199 1.16 2.18 -8.31
N GLN A 200 1.02 3.48 -8.04
CA GLN A 200 1.13 4.54 -9.03
C GLN A 200 2.54 5.15 -9.12
N THR A 201 3.33 5.09 -8.04
CA THR A 201 4.67 5.69 -7.95
C THR A 201 5.75 4.63 -7.74
N TYR A 202 5.66 3.84 -6.66
CA TYR A 202 6.71 2.87 -6.32
C TYR A 202 6.80 1.76 -7.35
N LYS A 203 5.67 1.18 -7.75
CA LYS A 203 5.62 0.09 -8.72
C LYS A 203 6.28 0.44 -10.07
N PRO A 204 5.93 1.56 -10.75
CA PRO A 204 6.63 1.96 -11.98
C PRO A 204 8.13 2.20 -11.76
N PHE A 205 8.51 2.87 -10.67
CA PHE A 205 9.92 3.10 -10.38
C PHE A 205 10.69 1.78 -10.17
N ILE A 206 10.11 0.83 -9.43
CA ILE A 206 10.70 -0.49 -9.20
C ILE A 206 10.85 -1.25 -10.53
N CYS A 207 9.77 -1.32 -11.31
CA CYS A 207 9.75 -2.16 -12.52
C CYS A 207 10.55 -1.57 -13.68
N ASP A 208 10.44 -0.26 -13.89
CA ASP A 208 10.93 0.38 -15.12
C ASP A 208 12.33 0.98 -14.92
N TRP A 209 12.74 1.23 -13.67
CA TRP A 209 14.02 1.87 -13.34
C TRP A 209 14.92 0.96 -12.51
N LEU A 210 14.55 0.65 -11.27
CA LEU A 210 15.43 -0.09 -10.34
C LEU A 210 15.81 -1.48 -10.88
N ASN A 211 14.87 -2.18 -11.51
CA ASN A 211 15.06 -3.57 -11.91
C ASN A 211 15.36 -3.73 -13.41
N HIS A 212 15.56 -2.62 -14.13
CA HIS A 212 15.73 -2.61 -15.58
C HIS A 212 16.91 -3.46 -16.04
N ASN A 213 18.06 -3.32 -15.37
CA ASN A 213 19.31 -3.97 -15.73
C ASN A 213 19.47 -5.40 -15.19
N GLU A 214 18.47 -5.93 -14.47
CA GLU A 214 18.55 -7.24 -13.80
C GLU A 214 19.79 -7.41 -12.91
N ALA A 215 20.21 -6.31 -12.28
CA ALA A 215 21.36 -6.23 -11.40
C ALA A 215 21.09 -5.21 -10.28
N PHE A 216 21.89 -5.25 -9.21
CA PHE A 216 21.87 -4.17 -8.22
C PHE A 216 22.36 -2.88 -8.87
N PRO A 217 21.60 -1.77 -8.80
CA PRO A 217 22.09 -0.50 -9.27
C PRO A 217 23.22 -0.01 -8.37
N THR A 218 24.21 0.61 -8.98
CA THR A 218 25.22 1.38 -8.25
C THR A 218 24.59 2.61 -7.58
N SER A 219 25.30 3.23 -6.64
CA SER A 219 24.84 4.47 -6.00
C SER A 219 24.61 5.60 -7.01
N ASP A 220 25.45 5.68 -8.05
CA ASP A 220 25.31 6.66 -9.14
C ASP A 220 24.06 6.37 -9.99
N GLU A 221 23.85 5.12 -10.39
CA GLU A 221 22.65 4.72 -11.13
C GLU A 221 21.38 4.99 -10.32
N THR A 222 21.36 4.67 -9.03
CA THR A 222 20.21 4.93 -8.15
C THR A 222 19.88 6.42 -8.09
N ALA A 223 20.89 7.29 -7.92
CA ALA A 223 20.71 8.74 -7.88
C ALA A 223 20.19 9.28 -9.23
N ARG A 224 20.72 8.75 -10.34
CA ARG A 224 20.28 9.11 -11.69
C ARG A 224 18.84 8.67 -11.95
N TYR A 225 18.50 7.42 -11.63
CA TYR A 225 17.13 6.90 -11.77
C TYR A 225 16.12 7.73 -10.98
N PHE A 226 16.43 8.08 -9.73
CA PHE A 226 15.57 8.93 -8.92
C PHE A 226 15.34 10.30 -9.57
N THR A 227 16.42 10.93 -10.05
CA THR A 227 16.37 12.25 -10.69
C THR A 227 15.56 12.21 -11.99
N GLU A 228 15.80 11.23 -12.85
CA GLU A 228 15.11 11.08 -14.13
C GLU A 228 13.63 10.71 -13.95
N PHE A 229 13.32 9.83 -13.01
CA PHE A 229 11.94 9.47 -12.66
C PHE A 229 11.15 10.70 -12.18
N ASN A 230 11.74 11.54 -11.32
CA ASN A 230 11.08 12.75 -10.84
C ASN A 230 10.89 13.82 -11.92
N ARG A 231 11.76 13.87 -12.94
CA ARG A 231 11.57 14.74 -14.12
C ARG A 231 10.49 14.24 -15.08
N SER A 232 10.14 12.96 -15.02
CA SER A 232 9.12 12.38 -15.90
C SER A 232 7.73 12.96 -15.59
N LYS A 233 6.87 13.09 -16.60
CA LYS A 233 5.49 13.55 -16.41
C LYS A 233 4.69 12.45 -15.71
N GLY A 234 4.18 12.70 -14.51
CA GLY A 234 3.33 11.75 -13.80
C GLY A 234 3.34 11.90 -12.28
N LEU A 235 2.93 10.85 -11.58
CA LEU A 235 3.11 10.71 -10.14
C LEU A 235 4.56 10.30 -9.87
N ASN A 236 5.23 11.05 -9.00
CA ASN A 236 6.64 10.90 -8.70
C ASN A 236 6.90 11.06 -7.19
N PHE A 237 8.15 10.87 -6.77
CA PHE A 237 8.52 10.91 -5.35
C PHE A 237 8.52 12.32 -4.76
N GLU A 238 8.73 13.37 -5.56
CA GLU A 238 8.72 14.77 -5.08
C GLU A 238 7.35 15.20 -4.52
N ARG A 239 6.28 14.54 -4.95
CA ARG A 239 4.92 14.79 -4.44
C ARG A 239 4.66 14.11 -3.08
N ILE A 240 5.52 13.18 -2.67
CA ILE A 240 5.42 12.49 -1.38
C ILE A 240 6.10 13.35 -0.32
N LYS A 241 5.30 13.97 0.56
CA LYS A 241 5.80 14.76 1.67
C LYS A 241 5.99 13.87 2.89
N CYS A 242 7.22 13.41 3.13
CA CYS A 242 7.55 12.67 4.33
C CYS A 242 7.50 13.57 5.57
N ARG A 243 6.80 13.11 6.61
CA ARG A 243 6.67 13.76 7.92
C ARG A 243 7.13 12.81 9.01
N MET A 244 8.14 13.23 9.76
CA MET A 244 8.61 12.53 10.96
C MET A 244 8.22 13.33 12.18
N GLN A 245 7.45 12.73 13.10
CA GLN A 245 7.03 13.42 14.31
C GLN A 245 8.19 13.58 15.31
N SER A 246 9.08 12.61 15.36
CA SER A 246 10.31 12.67 16.16
C SER A 246 11.36 11.72 15.60
N PHE A 247 12.63 12.06 15.85
CA PHE A 247 13.81 11.24 15.52
C PHE A 247 14.71 11.14 16.75
N GLY A 248 15.27 9.95 17.00
CA GLY A 248 16.17 9.70 18.12
C GLY A 248 16.88 8.35 17.98
N TYR A 249 17.53 7.92 19.06
CA TYR A 249 18.12 6.58 19.14
C TYR A 249 17.62 5.88 20.39
N LYS A 250 17.31 4.58 20.28
CA LYS A 250 16.85 3.75 21.38
C LYS A 250 17.49 2.37 21.33
N SER A 251 17.87 1.84 22.49
CA SER A 251 18.27 0.44 22.62
C SER A 251 17.03 -0.43 22.76
N ILE A 252 16.93 -1.49 21.96
CA ILE A 252 15.90 -2.55 22.07
C ILE A 252 16.58 -3.92 22.13
N LEU A 253 15.82 -4.97 22.40
CA LEU A 253 16.31 -6.35 22.37
C LEU A 253 15.95 -6.99 21.03
N ASP A 254 16.90 -7.66 20.39
CA ASP A 254 16.65 -8.49 19.21
C ASP A 254 15.95 -9.82 19.58
N GLU A 255 15.62 -10.64 18.57
CA GLU A 255 14.99 -11.95 18.76
C GLU A 255 15.86 -12.92 19.60
N SER A 256 17.16 -12.67 19.70
CA SER A 256 18.12 -13.46 20.48
C SER A 256 18.35 -12.89 21.89
N GLY A 257 17.70 -11.78 22.24
CA GLY A 257 17.85 -11.11 23.53
C GLY A 257 19.09 -10.21 23.65
N ASN A 258 19.77 -9.90 22.55
CA ASN A 258 20.90 -8.97 22.56
C ASN A 258 20.42 -7.52 22.43
N SER A 259 21.09 -6.61 23.14
CA SER A 259 20.83 -5.17 23.00
C SER A 259 21.36 -4.65 21.65
N ILE A 260 20.46 -4.05 20.87
CA ILE A 260 20.77 -3.36 19.61
C ILE A 260 20.40 -1.88 19.71
N LEU A 261 21.28 -0.99 19.26
CA LEU A 261 21.02 0.45 19.18
C LEU A 261 20.37 0.76 17.83
N CYS A 262 19.14 1.27 17.87
CA CYS A 262 18.35 1.55 16.67
C CYS A 262 18.11 3.05 16.50
N GLU A 263 17.99 3.49 15.25
CA GLU A 263 17.35 4.77 14.93
C GLU A 263 15.85 4.65 15.22
N GLU A 264 15.34 5.51 16.09
CA GLU A 264 13.91 5.55 16.44
C GLU A 264 13.24 6.71 15.70
N ILE A 265 12.22 6.38 14.91
CA ILE A 265 11.41 7.36 14.19
C ILE A 265 9.93 7.15 14.52
N LYS A 266 9.25 8.22 14.90
CA LYS A 266 7.80 8.21 15.10
C LYS A 266 7.10 8.71 13.84
N PHE A 267 6.33 7.83 13.21
CA PHE A 267 5.53 8.15 12.03
C PHE A 267 4.06 8.35 12.40
N THR A 268 3.41 9.28 11.70
CA THR A 268 1.98 9.57 11.84
C THR A 268 1.14 9.04 10.68
N ASP A 269 1.80 8.62 9.60
CA ASP A 269 1.17 8.13 8.38
C ASP A 269 2.03 7.05 7.71
N LEU A 270 1.37 6.18 6.93
CA LEU A 270 2.02 5.09 6.22
C LEU A 270 2.96 5.59 5.10
N GLY A 271 2.58 6.66 4.40
CA GLY A 271 3.32 7.17 3.25
C GLY A 271 4.73 7.62 3.60
N SER A 272 4.87 8.37 4.70
CA SER A 272 6.13 8.82 5.27
C SER A 272 7.04 7.64 5.65
N PHE A 273 6.47 6.62 6.29
CA PHE A 273 7.20 5.40 6.64
C PHE A 273 7.68 4.66 5.40
N LEU A 274 6.80 4.36 4.44
CA LEU A 274 7.15 3.63 3.22
C LEU A 274 8.21 4.36 2.41
N TYR A 275 8.14 5.69 2.36
CA TYR A 275 9.14 6.50 1.67
C TYR A 275 10.52 6.35 2.31
N TYR A 276 10.59 6.49 3.63
CA TYR A 276 11.84 6.39 4.36
C TYR A 276 12.42 4.97 4.28
N ASP A 277 11.61 3.95 4.59
CA ASP A 277 12.00 2.53 4.56
C ASP A 277 12.47 2.10 3.16
N PHE A 278 11.83 2.63 2.11
CA PHE A 278 12.18 2.32 0.73
C PHE A 278 13.61 2.72 0.36
N PHE A 279 13.96 3.99 0.57
CA PHE A 279 15.29 4.48 0.24
C PHE A 279 16.35 3.96 1.23
N HIS A 280 15.99 3.76 2.50
CA HIS A 280 16.85 3.11 3.49
C HIS A 280 17.22 1.68 3.06
N GLY A 281 16.24 0.89 2.61
CA GLY A 281 16.47 -0.47 2.11
C GLY A 281 17.27 -0.51 0.80
N ILE A 282 16.98 0.37 -0.16
CA ILE A 282 17.73 0.43 -1.43
C ILE A 282 19.22 0.70 -1.18
N ALA A 283 19.54 1.64 -0.29
CA ALA A 283 20.92 1.98 0.05
C ALA A 283 21.74 0.79 0.60
N GLN A 284 21.05 -0.26 1.06
CA GLN A 284 21.65 -1.46 1.64
C GLN A 284 21.40 -2.74 0.81
N ASN A 285 21.00 -2.60 -0.46
CA ASN A 285 20.70 -3.71 -1.37
C ASN A 285 19.51 -4.59 -0.95
N TYR A 286 18.53 -4.02 -0.26
CA TYR A 286 17.23 -4.64 0.03
C TYR A 286 16.20 -4.15 -0.99
N LEU A 287 16.18 -4.81 -2.15
CA LEU A 287 15.43 -4.36 -3.32
C LEU A 287 14.10 -5.10 -3.51
N PRO A 288 12.97 -4.39 -3.65
CA PRO A 288 11.76 -4.96 -4.18
C PRO A 288 11.94 -5.44 -5.63
N ASN A 289 11.52 -6.66 -5.94
CA ASN A 289 11.51 -7.16 -7.31
C ASN A 289 10.21 -7.89 -7.67
N ARG A 290 9.86 -7.87 -8.96
CA ARG A 290 8.71 -8.57 -9.51
C ARG A 290 9.18 -9.86 -10.18
N CYS A 291 8.72 -11.01 -9.67
CA CYS A 291 9.09 -12.30 -10.22
C CYS A 291 8.61 -12.46 -11.67
N LYS A 292 9.53 -12.76 -12.60
CA LYS A 292 9.18 -12.97 -14.01
C LYS A 292 8.38 -14.25 -14.30
N ASN A 293 8.32 -15.17 -13.34
CA ASN A 293 7.53 -16.41 -13.44
C ASN A 293 6.10 -16.22 -12.92
N CYS A 294 5.93 -15.90 -11.63
CA CYS A 294 4.61 -15.82 -11.00
C CYS A 294 4.01 -14.41 -10.96
N GLY A 295 4.78 -13.37 -11.29
CA GLY A 295 4.34 -11.98 -11.31
C GLY A 295 4.19 -11.30 -9.95
N LYS A 296 4.35 -12.04 -8.84
CA LYS A 296 4.33 -11.50 -7.47
C LYS A 296 5.60 -10.69 -7.18
N TYR A 297 5.47 -9.69 -6.33
CA TYR A 297 6.59 -8.95 -5.77
C TYR A 297 7.24 -9.75 -4.64
N PHE A 298 8.57 -9.68 -4.54
CA PHE A 298 9.38 -10.31 -3.50
C PHE A 298 10.57 -9.41 -3.16
N LEU A 299 11.15 -9.63 -1.99
CA LEU A 299 12.31 -8.86 -1.52
C LEU A 299 13.61 -9.61 -1.86
N ILE A 300 14.53 -8.95 -2.55
CA ILE A 300 15.91 -9.41 -2.67
C ILE A 300 16.67 -8.95 -1.43
N ARG A 301 17.24 -9.90 -0.68
CA ARG A 301 17.96 -9.65 0.58
C ARG A 301 19.46 -9.76 0.33
N GLY A 302 20.10 -8.68 -0.12
CA GLY A 302 21.55 -8.59 -0.34
C GLY A 302 22.16 -9.69 -1.23
N GLY A 303 23.50 -9.76 -1.24
CA GLY A 303 24.31 -10.88 -1.75
C GLY A 303 24.30 -11.14 -3.26
N TRP A 304 23.13 -11.37 -3.84
CA TRP A 304 22.94 -11.75 -5.24
C TRP A 304 21.62 -11.20 -5.78
N TYR A 305 21.65 -10.71 -7.01
CA TYR A 305 20.43 -10.27 -7.68
C TYR A 305 19.65 -11.48 -8.17
N TYR A 306 18.35 -11.52 -7.89
CA TYR A 306 17.47 -12.60 -8.31
C TYR A 306 16.33 -12.06 -9.18
N THR A 307 16.12 -12.71 -10.33
CA THR A 307 14.99 -12.45 -11.24
C THR A 307 13.72 -13.21 -10.86
N TYR A 308 13.86 -14.27 -10.07
CA TYR A 308 12.76 -15.13 -9.64
C TYR A 308 12.74 -15.28 -8.12
N CYS A 309 11.53 -15.26 -7.54
CA CYS A 309 11.36 -15.52 -6.12
C CYS A 309 11.61 -16.99 -5.76
N ASP A 310 11.77 -17.24 -4.49
CA ASP A 310 11.90 -18.56 -3.86
C ASP A 310 10.55 -19.10 -3.34
N ASN A 311 9.43 -18.46 -3.70
CA ASN A 311 8.11 -18.97 -3.35
C ASN A 311 7.88 -20.35 -4.01
N PRO A 312 7.38 -21.34 -3.24
CA PRO A 312 6.90 -22.60 -3.79
C PRO A 312 5.85 -22.39 -4.88
N LEU A 313 5.88 -23.26 -5.89
CA LEU A 313 4.89 -23.25 -6.96
C LEU A 313 3.59 -23.90 -6.49
N ALA A 314 2.45 -23.37 -6.93
CA ALA A 314 1.15 -23.94 -6.57
C ALA A 314 0.93 -25.34 -7.19
N ASP A 315 1.50 -25.58 -8.36
CA ASP A 315 1.41 -26.83 -9.13
C ASP A 315 2.53 -27.83 -8.81
N GLU A 316 3.68 -27.37 -8.32
CA GLU A 316 4.82 -28.20 -7.96
C GLU A 316 5.45 -27.69 -6.63
N PRO A 317 4.86 -28.00 -5.46
CA PRO A 317 5.28 -27.40 -4.18
C PRO A 317 6.73 -27.67 -3.78
N ASP A 318 7.34 -28.76 -4.27
CA ASP A 318 8.75 -29.11 -4.05
C ASP A 318 9.72 -28.24 -4.87
N LYS A 319 9.21 -27.36 -5.73
CA LYS A 319 10.00 -26.45 -6.56
C LYS A 319 9.60 -25.01 -6.34
N THR A 320 10.58 -24.13 -6.51
CA THR A 320 10.40 -22.70 -6.42
C THR A 320 10.38 -22.04 -7.80
N CYS A 321 9.95 -20.78 -7.85
CA CYS A 321 10.10 -20.00 -9.08
C CYS A 321 11.58 -19.86 -9.51
N ARG A 322 12.55 -19.97 -8.59
CA ARG A 322 13.98 -19.92 -8.87
C ARG A 322 14.48 -21.17 -9.59
N ASP A 323 13.93 -22.34 -9.26
CA ASP A 323 14.32 -23.63 -9.86
C ASP A 323 13.83 -23.77 -11.31
N VAL A 324 12.62 -23.30 -11.59
CA VAL A 324 11.95 -23.51 -12.89
C VAL A 324 11.88 -22.26 -13.75
N GLY A 325 12.10 -21.08 -13.18
CA GLY A 325 11.77 -19.79 -13.80
C GLY A 325 12.45 -19.60 -15.14
N SER A 326 13.76 -19.85 -15.22
CA SER A 326 14.53 -19.75 -16.47
C SER A 326 14.03 -20.71 -17.53
N LYS A 327 13.73 -21.96 -17.16
CA LYS A 327 13.21 -22.98 -18.09
C LYS A 327 11.81 -22.61 -18.59
N ARG A 328 10.88 -22.25 -17.70
CA ARG A 328 9.51 -21.85 -18.06
C ARG A 328 9.51 -20.58 -18.91
N SER A 329 10.37 -19.62 -18.59
CA SER A 329 10.56 -18.40 -19.39
C SER A 329 11.05 -18.71 -20.80
N TYR A 330 12.06 -19.59 -20.93
CA TYR A 330 12.55 -20.06 -22.22
C TYR A 330 11.47 -20.81 -23.02
N GLU A 331 10.74 -21.73 -22.39
CA GLU A 331 9.64 -22.46 -23.02
C GLU A 331 8.53 -21.51 -23.49
N LYS A 332 8.20 -20.47 -22.70
CA LYS A 332 7.22 -19.45 -23.08
C LYS A 332 7.70 -18.61 -24.26
N LYS A 333 8.96 -18.17 -24.27
CA LYS A 333 9.57 -17.47 -25.43
C LYS A 333 9.51 -18.34 -26.68
N CYS A 334 9.91 -19.60 -26.57
CA CYS A 334 9.83 -20.56 -27.67
C CYS A 334 8.39 -20.90 -28.11
N LYS A 335 7.36 -20.67 -27.30
CA LYS A 335 5.96 -20.86 -27.69
C LYS A 335 5.34 -19.61 -28.30
N ASN A 336 5.69 -18.43 -27.84
CA ASN A 336 4.96 -17.21 -28.18
C ASN A 336 5.70 -16.30 -29.16
N GLU A 337 7.02 -16.43 -29.29
CA GLU A 337 7.81 -15.56 -30.17
C GLU A 337 8.24 -16.27 -31.46
N PRO A 338 7.90 -15.74 -32.65
CA PRO A 338 8.23 -16.35 -33.93
C PRO A 338 9.73 -16.60 -34.14
N ILE A 339 10.58 -15.68 -33.67
CA ILE A 339 12.04 -15.79 -33.75
C ILE A 339 12.52 -17.01 -32.95
N TRP A 340 12.16 -17.10 -31.67
CA TRP A 340 12.53 -18.21 -30.79
C TRP A 340 11.93 -19.56 -31.20
N GLN A 341 10.70 -19.56 -31.72
CA GLN A 341 10.09 -20.76 -32.32
C GLN A 341 10.92 -21.29 -33.49
N THR A 342 11.39 -20.39 -34.35
CA THR A 342 12.16 -20.75 -35.55
C THR A 342 13.55 -21.23 -35.16
N TYR A 343 14.22 -20.53 -34.24
CA TYR A 343 15.49 -20.96 -33.65
C TYR A 343 15.41 -22.39 -33.11
N ASN A 344 14.42 -22.67 -32.25
CA ASN A 344 14.30 -23.97 -31.59
C ASN A 344 13.98 -25.10 -32.60
N ARG A 345 13.16 -24.81 -33.63
CA ARG A 345 12.90 -25.75 -34.74
C ARG A 345 14.17 -26.07 -35.52
N SER A 346 14.92 -25.05 -35.94
CA SER A 346 16.18 -25.25 -36.68
C SER A 346 17.23 -25.95 -35.83
N TYR A 347 17.34 -25.61 -34.55
CA TYR A 347 18.25 -26.26 -33.61
C TYR A 347 17.95 -27.75 -33.46
N LYS A 348 16.69 -28.13 -33.23
CA LYS A 348 16.29 -29.55 -33.16
C LYS A 348 16.60 -30.31 -34.45
N ALA A 349 16.40 -29.68 -35.61
CA ALA A 349 16.72 -30.30 -36.91
C ALA A 349 18.22 -30.53 -37.09
N HIS A 350 19.05 -29.53 -36.76
CA HIS A 350 20.52 -29.63 -36.84
C HIS A 350 21.08 -30.61 -35.82
N TYR A 351 20.58 -30.55 -34.58
CA TYR A 351 20.97 -31.49 -33.52
C TYR A 351 20.61 -32.94 -33.90
N ALA A 352 19.45 -33.18 -34.53
CA ALA A 352 19.10 -34.50 -35.03
C ALA A 352 20.04 -34.98 -36.15
N ARG A 353 20.53 -34.08 -37.02
CA ARG A 353 21.55 -34.42 -38.04
C ARG A 353 22.89 -34.77 -37.40
N TYR A 354 23.31 -33.97 -36.41
CA TYR A 354 24.49 -34.22 -35.60
C TYR A 354 24.43 -35.59 -34.91
N MET A 355 23.33 -35.88 -34.20
CA MET A 355 23.13 -37.17 -33.52
C MET A 355 23.10 -38.36 -34.50
N LYS A 356 22.62 -38.16 -35.72
CA LYS A 356 22.63 -39.17 -36.79
C LYS A 356 23.96 -39.26 -37.55
N LYS A 357 25.01 -38.56 -37.08
CA LYS A 357 26.33 -38.47 -37.72
C LYS A 357 26.29 -38.00 -39.19
N LYS A 358 25.26 -37.20 -39.55
CA LYS A 358 25.11 -36.54 -40.86
C LYS A 358 25.64 -35.09 -40.86
N MET A 359 26.32 -34.72 -39.78
CA MET A 359 26.92 -33.42 -39.51
C MET A 359 28.00 -33.67 -38.47
N THR A 360 29.18 -33.12 -38.69
CA THR A 360 30.31 -33.19 -37.75
C THR A 360 30.09 -32.26 -36.57
N VAL A 361 30.87 -32.44 -35.49
CA VAL A 361 30.86 -31.53 -34.34
C VAL A 361 31.21 -30.11 -34.78
N ALA A 362 32.24 -29.94 -35.61
CA ALA A 362 32.69 -28.63 -36.08
C ALA A 362 31.62 -27.90 -36.91
N GLU A 363 30.96 -28.60 -37.84
CA GLU A 363 29.85 -28.03 -38.62
C GLU A 363 28.66 -27.64 -37.73
N PHE A 364 28.35 -28.44 -36.71
CA PHE A 364 27.28 -28.13 -35.76
C PHE A 364 27.62 -26.92 -34.88
N GLU A 365 28.86 -26.81 -34.40
CA GLU A 365 29.32 -25.67 -33.62
C GLU A 365 29.34 -24.37 -34.45
N GLU A 366 29.82 -24.43 -35.70
CA GLU A 366 29.81 -23.31 -36.63
C GLU A 366 28.37 -22.83 -36.90
N TRP A 367 27.47 -23.77 -37.22
CA TRP A 367 26.05 -23.46 -37.38
C TRP A 367 25.44 -22.90 -36.08
N SER A 368 25.77 -23.44 -34.91
CA SER A 368 25.23 -22.99 -33.62
C SER A 368 25.66 -21.55 -33.29
N ARG A 369 26.88 -21.15 -33.64
CA ARG A 369 27.36 -19.76 -33.51
C ARG A 369 26.60 -18.85 -34.45
N PHE A 370 26.55 -19.20 -35.75
CA PHE A 370 25.80 -18.48 -36.76
C PHE A 370 24.32 -18.28 -36.37
N ALA A 371 23.65 -19.36 -35.98
CA ALA A 371 22.23 -19.36 -35.60
C ALA A 371 21.96 -18.45 -34.39
N SER A 372 22.92 -18.35 -33.46
CA SER A 372 22.82 -17.46 -32.30
C SER A 372 23.00 -15.99 -32.72
N GLU A 373 24.00 -15.70 -33.56
CA GLU A 373 24.24 -14.34 -34.08
C GLU A 373 23.05 -13.80 -34.88
N ILE A 374 22.50 -14.57 -35.82
CA ILE A 374 21.36 -14.09 -36.63
C ILE A 374 20.08 -14.00 -35.80
N ARG A 375 19.92 -14.81 -34.74
CA ARG A 375 18.81 -14.67 -33.79
C ARG A 375 18.92 -13.34 -33.06
N ASP A 376 20.10 -13.00 -32.58
CA ASP A 376 20.30 -11.77 -31.81
C ASP A 376 20.11 -10.53 -32.69
N LYS A 377 20.55 -10.57 -33.95
CA LYS A 377 20.24 -9.55 -34.97
C LYS A 377 18.74 -9.41 -35.24
N ALA A 378 18.01 -10.52 -35.34
CA ALA A 378 16.57 -10.50 -35.54
C ALA A 378 15.84 -9.91 -34.31
N LEU A 379 16.30 -10.23 -33.10
CA LEU A 379 15.76 -9.68 -31.86
C LEU A 379 16.02 -8.17 -31.73
N ALA A 380 17.17 -7.70 -32.21
CA ALA A 380 17.51 -6.28 -32.27
C ALA A 380 16.78 -5.51 -33.40
N GLY A 381 16.05 -6.22 -34.26
CA GLY A 381 15.36 -5.64 -35.42
C GLY A 381 16.29 -5.27 -36.58
N GLU A 382 17.55 -5.72 -36.55
CA GLU A 382 18.54 -5.46 -37.61
C GLU A 382 18.25 -6.27 -38.89
N ILE A 383 17.54 -7.40 -38.75
CA ILE A 383 17.07 -8.22 -39.87
C ILE A 383 15.57 -8.50 -39.75
N ALA A 384 14.87 -8.43 -40.88
CA ALA A 384 13.45 -8.79 -40.94
C ALA A 384 13.24 -10.28 -40.61
N PHE A 385 12.08 -10.59 -40.03
CA PHE A 385 11.75 -11.96 -39.62
C PHE A 385 11.78 -12.95 -40.78
N GLU A 386 11.33 -12.54 -41.97
CA GLU A 386 11.32 -13.34 -43.19
C GLU A 386 12.73 -13.73 -43.62
N GLN A 387 13.67 -12.77 -43.56
CA GLN A 387 15.07 -13.00 -43.88
C GLN A 387 15.70 -13.97 -42.86
N TYR A 388 15.50 -13.71 -41.57
CA TYR A 388 15.94 -14.59 -40.49
C TYR A 388 15.41 -16.03 -40.65
N TYR A 389 14.14 -16.17 -40.99
CA TYR A 389 13.46 -17.46 -41.13
C TYR A 389 14.07 -18.34 -42.24
N VAL A 390 14.52 -17.73 -43.34
CA VAL A 390 15.20 -18.42 -44.43
C VAL A 390 16.65 -18.75 -44.03
N ASP A 391 17.37 -17.79 -43.47
CA ASP A 391 18.80 -17.92 -43.20
C ASP A 391 19.12 -18.96 -42.14
N ILE A 392 18.33 -19.05 -41.06
CA ILE A 392 18.57 -20.02 -39.98
C ILE A 392 18.33 -21.49 -40.35
N ARG A 393 17.82 -21.74 -41.56
CA ARG A 393 17.50 -23.09 -42.06
C ARG A 393 18.53 -23.64 -43.04
N LYS A 394 19.44 -22.78 -43.50
CA LYS A 394 20.64 -23.19 -44.24
C LYS A 394 21.54 -23.95 -43.28
#